data_AF-A0A7K2EAS3-F1
#
_entry.id   AF-A0A7K2EAS3-F1
#
_cell.length_a   1.000
_cell.length_b   1.000
_cell.length_c   1.000
_cell.angle_alpha   90.00
_cell.angle_beta   90.00
_cell.angle_gamma   90.00
#
_symmetry.space_group_name_H-M   'P 1'
#
loop_
_entity.id
_entity.type
_entity.pdbx_description
1 polymer ?
#
loop_
_entity_poly.entity_id
_entity_poly.type
_entity_poly.pdbx_seq_one_letter_code
_entity_poly.pdbx_strand_id
1 'polypeptide(L)'
;MAKSGEPNRKLLLAIAAVAALVVGGTTLPLVLLGDSDGPAAPQQPGESAGDLGNPPGPPAAPPVDRAGFLHEHEDGTVHTHRTGAPDSWTVTYTDDFLFVPERLDIVTGDEVIFVNDARVPVWPASNIHPTHEILSSFDPLEPIAPGESWTYTFADNGYWRYHNHIDPAETGLIVSAGAPSDDLDPLELELPEAQFAAVAADTDGNVLFDDVGALAAFVESHGPAATVNVLKQVELTEGRYCHDVAHEVGRIAYEAFGPASFVISGHECQAGALHGSIEALFADRGTSRLGEDVTAVCATAANAFLTHQCYHGVGHGLMAWTSYEIHEALGLCDVIVDDLNRASCSSGVFMENVVGGLSGLMGHTTEYLRPDDPHYPCDTVAADYEDDCYYYQTTHMLAVFDGDFASVAATCADLPGNARTLCFSSYGRDVGNNTRGDPTRAVRLCGHAPAGSDHAECIAGTAQDRFWETSGADEAVVVCSLAEAPDAAEACWWTIIERAGDVFVDADGRRSFCDRLPDGWRRHCYSAILL
;
A
#
# COMPACT_ATOMS: atom_id res chain seq x y z
N MET A 1 19.74 -24.51 -51.22
CA MET A 1 20.70 -23.42 -51.52
C MET A 1 20.54 -22.37 -50.44
N ALA A 2 21.43 -22.40 -49.45
CA ALA A 2 21.48 -21.45 -48.35
C ALA A 2 22.38 -20.28 -48.73
N LYS A 3 22.01 -19.05 -48.32
CA LYS A 3 22.95 -17.97 -48.05
C LYS A 3 22.61 -17.36 -46.70
N SER A 4 23.51 -17.63 -45.76
CA SER A 4 23.64 -17.06 -44.43
C SER A 4 24.00 -15.57 -44.51
N GLY A 5 23.35 -14.74 -43.70
CA GLY A 5 23.84 -13.41 -43.33
C GLY A 5 24.41 -13.47 -41.91
N GLU A 6 25.69 -13.14 -41.75
CA GLU A 6 26.37 -13.03 -40.46
C GLU A 6 25.81 -11.87 -39.62
N PRO A 7 25.72 -12.00 -38.29
CA PRO A 7 25.45 -10.88 -37.41
C PRO A 7 26.68 -9.97 -37.26
N ASN A 8 26.41 -8.68 -37.17
CA ASN A 8 27.37 -7.59 -37.20
C ASN A 8 28.27 -7.59 -35.94
N ARG A 9 29.53 -8.01 -36.10
CA ARG A 9 30.54 -8.18 -35.03
C ARG A 9 30.90 -6.90 -34.26
N LYS A 10 30.40 -5.72 -34.68
CA LYS A 10 30.55 -4.44 -33.94
C LYS A 10 29.50 -4.23 -32.86
N LEU A 11 28.34 -4.90 -32.93
CA LEU A 11 27.28 -4.79 -31.92
C LEU A 11 27.55 -5.67 -30.70
N LEU A 12 28.20 -6.83 -30.90
CA LEU A 12 28.58 -7.77 -29.83
C LEU A 12 29.76 -7.29 -28.96
N LEU A 13 30.60 -6.38 -29.46
CA LEU A 13 31.72 -5.80 -28.69
C LEU A 13 31.31 -4.59 -27.82
N ALA A 14 30.18 -3.95 -28.11
CA ALA A 14 29.65 -2.84 -27.30
C ALA A 14 28.87 -3.35 -26.08
N ILE A 15 28.17 -4.48 -26.20
CA ILE A 15 27.38 -5.08 -25.12
C ILE A 15 28.29 -5.72 -24.05
N ALA A 16 29.45 -6.25 -24.43
CA ALA A 16 30.42 -6.83 -23.49
C ALA A 16 31.24 -5.80 -22.69
N ALA A 17 31.29 -4.53 -23.12
CA ALA A 17 32.06 -3.48 -22.44
C ALA A 17 31.27 -2.76 -21.32
N VAL A 18 29.94 -2.80 -21.37
CA VAL A 18 29.07 -2.20 -20.33
C VAL A 18 28.87 -3.16 -19.15
N ALA A 19 28.87 -4.48 -19.39
CA ALA A 19 28.69 -5.49 -18.35
C ALA A 19 29.93 -5.71 -17.44
N ALA A 20 31.10 -5.13 -17.76
CA ALA A 20 32.33 -5.31 -16.99
C ALA A 20 32.67 -4.14 -16.03
N LEU A 21 31.77 -3.16 -15.88
CA LEU A 21 31.98 -1.98 -15.03
C LEU A 21 31.21 -2.00 -13.70
N VAL A 22 30.39 -3.02 -13.43
CA VAL A 22 29.58 -3.12 -12.20
C VAL A 22 30.14 -4.12 -11.17
N VAL A 23 31.17 -4.90 -11.50
CA VAL A 23 31.76 -5.86 -10.55
C VAL A 23 33.27 -5.68 -10.48
N GLY A 24 33.76 -5.05 -9.40
CA GLY A 24 35.19 -5.07 -9.07
C GLY A 24 35.66 -3.88 -8.25
N GLY A 25 35.49 -3.97 -6.92
CA GLY A 25 36.23 -3.12 -6.00
C GLY A 25 37.74 -3.31 -6.17
N THR A 26 38.47 -2.22 -6.34
CA THR A 26 39.90 -2.15 -6.03
C THR A 26 40.23 -0.80 -5.41
N THR A 27 41.05 -0.88 -4.37
CA THR A 27 41.54 0.19 -3.51
C THR A 27 42.67 1.01 -4.16
N LEU A 28 42.92 2.19 -3.56
CA LEU A 28 44.08 3.12 -3.65
C LEU A 28 43.91 4.38 -4.54
N PRO A 29 44.62 5.49 -4.24
CA PRO A 29 44.90 6.09 -2.94
C PRO A 29 44.52 7.58 -2.86
N LEU A 30 44.43 8.04 -1.61
CA LEU A 30 44.35 9.43 -1.14
C LEU A 30 45.37 10.35 -1.84
N VAL A 31 44.90 11.42 -2.48
CA VAL A 31 45.71 12.59 -2.84
C VAL A 31 45.08 13.83 -2.22
N LEU A 32 45.77 14.36 -1.22
CA LEU A 32 45.55 15.65 -0.58
C LEU A 32 45.90 16.79 -1.55
N LEU A 33 44.94 17.66 -1.83
CA LEU A 33 45.10 19.07 -2.23
C LEU A 33 43.83 19.76 -1.69
N GLY A 34 43.85 20.68 -0.73
CA GLY A 34 44.75 21.81 -0.54
C GLY A 34 43.86 23.06 -0.61
N ASP A 35 43.65 23.70 0.53
CA ASP A 35 42.82 24.90 0.72
C ASP A 35 43.07 26.01 -0.30
N SER A 36 42.00 26.70 -0.71
CA SER A 36 42.12 28.13 -1.05
C SER A 36 40.82 28.87 -0.74
N ASP A 37 40.95 29.77 0.22
CA ASP A 37 40.00 30.79 0.62
C ASP A 37 39.74 31.84 -0.47
N GLY A 38 38.46 32.19 -0.62
CA GLY A 38 37.98 33.58 -0.79
C GLY A 38 37.56 34.04 -2.19
N PRO A 39 36.83 35.18 -2.32
CA PRO A 39 35.87 35.78 -1.40
C PRO A 39 34.48 36.00 -2.05
N ALA A 40 33.46 36.16 -1.20
CA ALA A 40 32.12 36.58 -1.59
C ALA A 40 32.09 38.01 -2.16
N ALA A 41 31.19 38.25 -3.11
CA ALA A 41 30.86 39.55 -3.69
C ALA A 41 29.34 39.61 -3.99
N PRO A 42 28.71 40.79 -4.10
CA PRO A 42 27.72 41.27 -3.13
C PRO A 42 26.28 41.24 -3.66
N GLN A 43 25.34 41.07 -2.74
CA GLN A 43 23.90 41.34 -2.96
C GLN A 43 23.66 42.83 -3.16
N GLN A 44 22.81 43.18 -4.13
CA GLN A 44 22.14 44.47 -4.22
C GLN A 44 20.61 44.31 -4.09
N PRO A 45 19.89 45.34 -3.61
CA PRO A 45 18.53 45.24 -3.09
C PRO A 45 17.44 45.86 -4.00
N GLY A 46 16.19 45.48 -3.74
CA GLY A 46 14.96 46.05 -4.33
C GLY A 46 14.36 45.10 -5.37
N GLU A 47 13.07 44.82 -5.42
CA GLU A 47 11.94 45.73 -5.23
C GLU A 47 10.69 45.01 -4.67
N SER A 48 9.93 45.73 -3.85
CA SER A 48 8.57 45.42 -3.44
C SER A 48 7.55 45.99 -4.44
N ALA A 49 6.64 45.16 -4.94
CA ALA A 49 5.26 45.47 -5.39
C ALA A 49 4.74 44.22 -6.10
N GLY A 50 3.53 43.71 -5.89
CA GLY A 50 2.39 44.22 -5.17
C GLY A 50 1.33 43.13 -5.06
N ASP A 51 0.45 43.36 -4.10
CA ASP A 51 -0.83 42.70 -3.87
C ASP A 51 -1.60 42.46 -5.19
N LEU A 52 -1.66 41.19 -5.62
CA LEU A 52 -2.69 40.68 -6.52
C LEU A 52 -3.43 39.59 -5.76
N GLY A 53 -4.59 39.95 -5.24
CA GLY A 53 -5.47 39.05 -4.52
C GLY A 53 -5.74 37.78 -5.33
N ASN A 54 -5.58 36.63 -4.66
CA ASN A 54 -5.95 35.34 -5.20
C ASN A 54 -7.45 35.32 -5.54
N PRO A 55 -7.85 34.73 -6.68
CA PRO A 55 -9.25 34.46 -6.95
C PRO A 55 -9.82 33.53 -5.87
N PRO A 56 -11.14 33.61 -5.55
CA PRO A 56 -11.74 32.69 -4.60
C PRO A 56 -11.55 31.25 -5.10
N GLY A 57 -11.05 30.39 -4.21
CA GLY A 57 -10.96 28.95 -4.48
C GLY A 57 -12.34 28.37 -4.83
N PRO A 58 -12.38 27.21 -5.52
CA PRO A 58 -13.62 26.52 -5.81
C PRO A 58 -14.41 26.29 -4.52
N PRO A 59 -15.76 26.37 -4.55
CA PRO A 59 -16.56 26.13 -3.35
C PRO A 59 -16.28 24.72 -2.82
N ALA A 60 -16.16 24.59 -1.51
CA ALA A 60 -16.06 23.31 -0.82
C ALA A 60 -17.14 22.35 -1.35
N ALA A 61 -16.74 21.11 -1.65
CA ALA A 61 -17.68 20.06 -2.00
C ALA A 61 -18.77 19.99 -0.92
N PRO A 62 -20.06 19.87 -1.31
CA PRO A 62 -21.12 19.75 -0.33
C PRO A 62 -20.89 18.50 0.52
N PRO A 63 -21.31 18.50 1.80
CA PRO A 63 -21.27 17.29 2.60
C PRO A 63 -22.00 16.19 1.84
N VAL A 64 -21.36 15.03 1.70
CA VAL A 64 -22.00 13.82 1.20
C VAL A 64 -23.11 13.49 2.19
N ASP A 65 -24.32 13.91 1.86
CA ASP A 65 -25.51 13.59 2.62
C ASP A 65 -25.67 12.06 2.56
N ARG A 66 -25.62 11.39 3.72
CA ARG A 66 -25.82 9.94 3.86
C ARG A 66 -27.28 9.55 3.64
N ALA A 67 -27.94 10.17 2.67
CA ALA A 67 -29.36 10.03 2.34
C ALA A 67 -29.59 9.97 0.81
N GLY A 68 -28.70 9.28 0.08
CA GLY A 68 -28.82 9.08 -1.37
C GLY A 68 -29.67 7.89 -1.83
N PHE A 69 -30.30 7.14 -0.92
CA PHE A 69 -31.11 5.96 -1.25
C PHE A 69 -32.54 6.07 -0.71
N LEU A 70 -33.25 7.17 -0.96
CA LEU A 70 -34.68 7.23 -0.65
C LEU A 70 -35.42 7.99 -1.75
N HIS A 71 -36.10 7.25 -2.63
CA HIS A 71 -37.35 7.76 -3.18
C HIS A 71 -38.36 7.78 -2.03
N GLU A 72 -38.58 8.95 -1.42
CA GLU A 72 -39.70 9.17 -0.51
C GLU A 72 -41.01 8.98 -1.27
N HIS A 73 -41.68 7.85 -1.04
CA HIS A 73 -43.13 7.75 -1.19
C HIS A 73 -43.80 8.19 0.11
N GLU A 74 -44.96 8.86 -0.02
CA GLU A 74 -45.70 9.62 1.01
C GLU A 74 -46.15 8.84 2.29
N ASP A 75 -45.65 7.63 2.57
CA ASP A 75 -46.06 6.78 3.71
C ASP A 75 -44.93 6.39 4.68
N GLY A 76 -43.70 6.87 4.50
CA GLY A 76 -42.66 6.81 5.55
C GLY A 76 -42.23 5.41 6.04
N THR A 77 -42.47 4.34 5.27
CA THR A 77 -41.96 2.99 5.54
C THR A 77 -40.76 2.67 4.66
N VAL A 78 -39.60 2.40 5.29
CA VAL A 78 -38.37 1.94 4.62
C VAL A 78 -38.50 0.46 4.27
N HIS A 79 -38.47 0.14 2.97
CA HIS A 79 -38.38 -1.22 2.44
C HIS A 79 -37.06 -1.39 1.68
N THR A 80 -36.18 -2.29 2.14
CA THR A 80 -34.88 -2.63 1.51
C THR A 80 -34.98 -3.79 0.50
N HIS A 81 -36.14 -3.99 -0.12
CA HIS A 81 -36.33 -5.04 -1.12
C HIS A 81 -36.86 -4.45 -2.42
N ARG A 82 -36.08 -4.61 -3.49
CA ARG A 82 -36.51 -4.32 -4.86
C ARG A 82 -37.60 -5.31 -5.25
N THR A 83 -38.81 -4.82 -5.54
CA THR A 83 -39.93 -5.65 -6.00
C THR A 83 -40.18 -5.54 -7.51
N GLY A 84 -39.17 -5.16 -8.31
CA GLY A 84 -39.26 -4.92 -9.76
C GLY A 84 -38.19 -5.67 -10.55
N ALA A 85 -38.37 -5.77 -11.88
CA ALA A 85 -37.36 -6.29 -12.80
C ALA A 85 -36.12 -5.37 -12.84
N PRO A 86 -34.93 -5.87 -13.22
CA PRO A 86 -33.73 -5.04 -13.37
C PRO A 86 -33.98 -3.85 -14.29
N ASP A 87 -33.41 -2.70 -13.94
CA ASP A 87 -33.47 -1.50 -14.76
C ASP A 87 -32.36 -1.55 -15.83
N SER A 88 -32.56 -0.84 -16.93
CA SER A 88 -31.59 -0.72 -18.02
C SER A 88 -31.08 0.72 -18.09
N TRP A 89 -29.77 0.87 -18.00
CA TRP A 89 -29.06 2.14 -18.00
C TRP A 89 -28.22 2.29 -19.26
N THR A 90 -27.80 3.53 -19.58
CA THR A 90 -27.00 3.80 -20.78
C THR A 90 -25.80 4.67 -20.43
N VAL A 91 -24.63 4.24 -20.88
CA VAL A 91 -23.42 5.04 -20.98
C VAL A 91 -23.15 5.28 -22.46
N THR A 92 -23.06 6.54 -22.87
CA THR A 92 -22.80 6.92 -24.26
C THR A 92 -21.37 7.43 -24.38
N TYR A 93 -20.58 6.83 -25.27
CA TYR A 93 -19.28 7.34 -25.65
C TYR A 93 -19.41 8.38 -26.77
N THR A 94 -18.83 9.57 -26.61
CA THR A 94 -18.93 10.69 -27.57
C THR A 94 -17.57 11.31 -27.86
N ASP A 95 -17.43 11.97 -29.02
CA ASP A 95 -16.18 12.66 -29.39
C ASP A 95 -15.80 13.81 -28.44
N ASP A 96 -16.78 14.44 -27.79
CA ASP A 96 -16.59 15.67 -27.00
C ASP A 96 -16.44 15.40 -25.50
N PHE A 97 -17.09 14.35 -24.99
CA PHE A 97 -17.23 14.09 -23.55
C PHE A 97 -16.85 12.67 -23.15
N LEU A 98 -16.32 11.86 -24.07
CA LEU A 98 -15.94 10.46 -23.80
C LEU A 98 -17.14 9.69 -23.23
N PHE A 99 -16.99 8.95 -22.13
CA PHE A 99 -18.07 8.21 -21.47
C PHE A 99 -19.03 9.15 -20.72
N VAL A 100 -20.31 9.13 -21.10
CA VAL A 100 -21.38 9.96 -20.50
C VAL A 100 -22.55 9.09 -20.03
N PRO A 101 -22.89 9.11 -18.73
CA PRO A 101 -22.15 9.79 -17.66
C PRO A 101 -20.80 9.10 -17.40
N GLU A 102 -19.83 9.86 -16.88
CA GLU A 102 -18.52 9.32 -16.48
C GLU A 102 -18.65 8.41 -15.25
N ARG A 103 -19.59 8.73 -14.35
CA ARG A 103 -20.00 7.90 -13.22
C ARG A 103 -21.48 7.54 -13.33
N LEU A 104 -21.79 6.25 -13.24
CA LEU A 104 -23.15 5.73 -13.22
C LEU A 104 -23.37 4.86 -11.96
N ASP A 105 -24.29 5.28 -11.11
CA ASP A 105 -24.71 4.52 -9.93
C ASP A 105 -25.93 3.66 -10.30
N ILE A 106 -25.82 2.34 -10.10
CA ILE A 106 -26.85 1.34 -10.43
C ILE A 106 -27.13 0.43 -9.25
N VAL A 107 -28.21 -0.36 -9.35
CA VAL A 107 -28.47 -1.44 -8.41
C VAL A 107 -27.95 -2.76 -8.97
N THR A 108 -27.33 -3.58 -8.13
CA THR A 108 -26.83 -4.89 -8.51
C THR A 108 -27.86 -5.73 -9.25
N GLY A 109 -27.43 -6.33 -10.36
CA GLY A 109 -28.27 -7.04 -11.32
C GLY A 109 -28.83 -6.16 -12.45
N ASP A 110 -28.63 -4.84 -12.41
CA ASP A 110 -28.98 -3.94 -13.51
C ASP A 110 -28.12 -4.16 -14.76
N GLU A 111 -28.71 -3.82 -15.90
CA GLU A 111 -28.08 -3.89 -17.20
C GLU A 111 -27.58 -2.50 -17.61
N VAL A 112 -26.35 -2.41 -18.11
CA VAL A 112 -25.75 -1.17 -18.65
C VAL A 112 -25.44 -1.36 -20.12
N ILE A 113 -25.99 -0.48 -20.95
CA ILE A 113 -25.77 -0.41 -22.39
C ILE A 113 -24.71 0.64 -22.68
N PHE A 114 -23.56 0.22 -23.20
CA PHE A 114 -22.50 1.08 -23.71
C PHE A 114 -22.76 1.38 -25.19
N VAL A 115 -23.09 2.62 -25.51
CA VAL A 115 -23.40 3.08 -26.87
C VAL A 115 -22.23 3.89 -27.41
N ASN A 116 -21.77 3.60 -28.63
CA ASN A 116 -20.78 4.43 -29.30
C ASN A 116 -21.45 5.44 -30.24
N ASP A 117 -21.54 6.71 -29.84
CA ASP A 117 -22.02 7.83 -30.67
C ASP A 117 -20.85 8.67 -31.24
N ALA A 118 -19.61 8.24 -30.99
CA ALA A 118 -18.40 8.87 -31.52
C ALA A 118 -18.13 8.45 -32.98
N ARG A 119 -17.19 9.15 -33.64
CA ARG A 119 -16.76 8.81 -35.02
C ARG A 119 -15.70 7.71 -35.07
N VAL A 120 -15.17 7.33 -33.92
CA VAL A 120 -14.09 6.34 -33.75
C VAL A 120 -14.59 5.14 -32.95
N PRO A 121 -14.01 3.95 -33.12
CA PRO A 121 -14.33 2.81 -32.27
C PRO A 121 -13.95 3.10 -30.81
N VAL A 122 -14.70 2.50 -29.88
CA VAL A 122 -14.45 2.55 -28.42
C VAL A 122 -14.47 1.14 -27.86
N TRP A 123 -13.65 0.86 -26.86
CA TRP A 123 -13.59 -0.45 -26.22
C TRP A 123 -13.64 -0.29 -24.69
N PRO A 124 -14.84 -0.23 -24.07
CA PRO A 124 -14.94 -0.16 -22.61
C PRO A 124 -14.50 -1.49 -21.99
N ALA A 125 -13.42 -1.48 -21.20
CA ALA A 125 -12.90 -2.68 -20.54
C ALA A 125 -12.52 -2.40 -19.08
N SER A 126 -12.72 -3.39 -18.21
CA SER A 126 -12.39 -3.31 -16.79
C SER A 126 -10.94 -2.90 -16.56
N ASN A 127 -10.70 -2.13 -15.50
CA ASN A 127 -9.36 -1.99 -14.95
C ASN A 127 -8.82 -3.34 -14.41
N ILE A 128 -7.51 -3.50 -14.20
CA ILE A 128 -6.42 -2.57 -14.52
C ILE A 128 -5.89 -2.80 -15.95
N HIS A 129 -5.49 -1.75 -16.67
CA HIS A 129 -4.92 -1.88 -18.00
C HIS A 129 -3.47 -2.43 -17.96
N PRO A 130 -3.07 -3.38 -18.82
CA PRO A 130 -3.84 -4.02 -19.90
C PRO A 130 -4.47 -5.37 -19.51
N THR A 131 -4.43 -5.76 -18.23
CA THR A 131 -4.77 -7.13 -17.82
C THR A 131 -6.27 -7.36 -17.60
N HIS A 132 -7.01 -6.30 -17.29
CA HIS A 132 -8.46 -6.28 -17.00
C HIS A 132 -8.86 -7.19 -15.83
N GLU A 133 -7.96 -7.40 -14.87
CA GLU A 133 -8.09 -8.40 -13.82
C GLU A 133 -9.12 -8.08 -12.72
N ILE A 134 -9.57 -6.81 -12.57
CA ILE A 134 -10.53 -6.46 -11.50
C ILE A 134 -11.90 -7.12 -11.76
N LEU A 135 -12.38 -7.06 -13.00
CA LEU A 135 -13.59 -7.74 -13.44
C LEU A 135 -13.39 -8.21 -14.88
N SER A 136 -12.64 -9.30 -15.05
CA SER A 136 -12.23 -9.83 -16.36
C SER A 136 -13.38 -10.12 -17.33
N SER A 137 -14.60 -10.35 -16.81
CA SER A 137 -15.79 -10.53 -17.65
C SER A 137 -16.34 -9.22 -18.23
N PHE A 138 -15.99 -8.06 -17.65
CA PHE A 138 -16.35 -6.73 -18.13
C PHE A 138 -15.37 -6.27 -19.22
N ASP A 139 -15.34 -7.03 -20.31
CA ASP A 139 -14.54 -6.77 -21.50
C ASP A 139 -15.29 -7.34 -22.72
N PRO A 140 -15.66 -6.52 -23.74
CA PRO A 140 -16.30 -7.02 -24.95
C PRO A 140 -15.35 -7.85 -25.83
N LEU A 141 -14.05 -7.88 -25.53
CA LEU A 141 -12.96 -8.52 -26.25
C LEU A 141 -12.71 -7.97 -27.68
N GLU A 142 -13.49 -6.97 -28.09
CA GLU A 142 -13.36 -6.26 -29.36
C GLU A 142 -13.92 -4.82 -29.27
N PRO A 143 -13.45 -3.87 -30.12
CA PRO A 143 -13.99 -2.52 -30.15
C PRO A 143 -15.43 -2.44 -30.65
N ILE A 144 -16.24 -1.61 -30.01
CA ILE A 144 -17.59 -1.22 -30.42
C ILE A 144 -17.48 -0.20 -31.57
N ALA A 145 -18.03 -0.50 -32.74
CA ALA A 145 -17.98 0.40 -33.89
C ALA A 145 -18.92 1.63 -33.72
N PRO A 146 -18.68 2.74 -34.43
CA PRO A 146 -19.60 3.89 -34.45
C PRO A 146 -21.05 3.51 -34.75
N GLY A 147 -21.97 3.90 -33.87
CA GLY A 147 -23.41 3.62 -33.94
C GLY A 147 -23.82 2.25 -33.39
N GLU A 148 -22.88 1.44 -32.90
CA GLU A 148 -23.16 0.16 -32.25
C GLU A 148 -23.21 0.30 -30.71
N SER A 149 -23.65 -0.78 -30.06
CA SER A 149 -23.71 -0.85 -28.60
C SER A 149 -23.36 -2.23 -28.09
N TRP A 150 -22.83 -2.28 -26.88
CA TRP A 150 -22.60 -3.50 -26.12
C TRP A 150 -23.29 -3.40 -24.77
N THR A 151 -23.66 -4.54 -24.20
CA THR A 151 -24.47 -4.60 -22.99
C THR A 151 -23.80 -5.51 -21.98
N TYR A 152 -23.75 -5.07 -20.73
CA TYR A 152 -23.16 -5.80 -19.62
C TYR A 152 -24.03 -5.72 -18.37
N THR A 153 -24.05 -6.77 -17.55
CA THR A 153 -24.82 -6.84 -16.30
C THR A 153 -23.85 -6.96 -15.13
N PHE A 154 -23.97 -6.05 -14.17
CA PHE A 154 -23.13 -6.06 -12.97
C PHE A 154 -23.80 -6.90 -11.88
N ALA A 155 -23.29 -8.11 -11.67
CA ALA A 155 -23.87 -9.08 -10.74
C ALA A 155 -23.50 -8.84 -9.27
N ASP A 156 -22.45 -8.06 -9.02
CA ASP A 156 -21.90 -7.85 -7.69
C ASP A 156 -21.88 -6.37 -7.29
N ASN A 157 -21.86 -6.12 -5.99
CA ASN A 157 -21.63 -4.77 -5.47
C ASN A 157 -20.16 -4.39 -5.70
N GLY A 158 -19.90 -3.17 -6.16
CA GLY A 158 -18.54 -2.71 -6.36
C GLY A 158 -18.43 -1.36 -7.06
N TYR A 159 -17.18 -0.90 -7.16
CA TYR A 159 -16.76 0.28 -7.90
C TYR A 159 -16.03 -0.20 -9.15
N TRP A 160 -16.77 -0.44 -10.22
CA TRP A 160 -16.26 -1.02 -11.45
C TRP A 160 -15.72 0.07 -12.36
N ARG A 161 -14.44 0.42 -12.15
CA ARG A 161 -13.72 1.33 -13.04
C ARG A 161 -13.35 0.63 -14.35
N TYR A 162 -13.50 1.35 -15.43
CA TYR A 162 -13.16 0.89 -16.77
C TYR A 162 -12.52 2.01 -17.57
N HIS A 163 -11.88 1.62 -18.66
CA HIS A 163 -11.22 2.53 -19.58
C HIS A 163 -11.54 2.17 -21.03
N ASN A 164 -11.26 3.08 -21.97
CA ASN A 164 -11.20 2.73 -23.36
C ASN A 164 -9.89 1.96 -23.64
N HIS A 165 -9.95 0.68 -23.98
CA HIS A 165 -8.75 -0.12 -24.25
C HIS A 165 -7.89 0.44 -25.41
N ILE A 166 -8.46 1.29 -26.27
CA ILE A 166 -7.73 2.00 -27.34
C ILE A 166 -6.92 3.18 -26.80
N ASP A 167 -7.46 3.91 -25.81
CA ASP A 167 -6.81 5.01 -25.11
C ASP A 167 -7.14 4.94 -23.59
N PRO A 168 -6.30 4.27 -22.79
CA PRO A 168 -6.60 3.97 -21.38
C PRO A 168 -6.75 5.20 -20.47
N ALA A 169 -6.40 6.40 -20.95
CA ALA A 169 -6.63 7.64 -20.22
C ALA A 169 -8.11 8.07 -20.21
N GLU A 170 -8.92 7.53 -21.13
CA GLU A 170 -10.35 7.77 -21.21
C GLU A 170 -11.08 6.76 -20.31
N THR A 171 -11.65 7.22 -19.19
CA THR A 171 -12.14 6.33 -18.12
C THR A 171 -13.61 6.58 -17.77
N GLY A 172 -14.20 5.61 -17.06
CA GLY A 172 -15.49 5.75 -16.42
C GLY A 172 -15.65 4.81 -15.23
N LEU A 173 -16.73 4.99 -14.48
CA LEU A 173 -17.04 4.27 -13.24
C LEU A 173 -18.49 3.82 -13.22
N ILE A 174 -18.70 2.52 -12.99
CA ILE A 174 -20.00 1.99 -12.59
C ILE A 174 -19.97 1.68 -11.10
N VAL A 175 -20.84 2.32 -10.32
CA VAL A 175 -21.04 1.95 -8.91
C VAL A 175 -22.27 1.06 -8.82
N SER A 176 -22.05 -0.22 -8.58
CA SER A 176 -23.11 -1.20 -8.39
C SER A 176 -23.35 -1.38 -6.89
N ALA A 177 -24.54 -1.04 -6.41
CA ALA A 177 -24.89 -1.18 -5.00
C ALA A 177 -26.28 -1.82 -4.85
N GLY A 178 -26.32 -3.03 -4.32
CA GLY A 178 -27.53 -3.72 -3.88
C GLY A 178 -27.45 -4.07 -2.40
N ALA A 179 -28.56 -4.57 -1.84
CA ALA A 179 -28.46 -5.33 -0.59
C ALA A 179 -27.40 -6.43 -0.79
N PRO A 180 -26.57 -6.74 0.23
CA PRO A 180 -25.67 -7.88 0.14
C PRO A 180 -26.48 -9.07 -0.37
N SER A 181 -25.99 -9.78 -1.38
CA SER A 181 -26.71 -10.95 -1.84
C SER A 181 -26.87 -11.89 -0.66
N ASP A 182 -28.12 -12.17 -0.27
CA ASP A 182 -28.44 -13.22 0.72
C ASP A 182 -27.96 -14.60 0.23
N ASP A 183 -27.54 -14.70 -1.04
CA ASP A 183 -27.01 -15.88 -1.70
C ASP A 183 -25.53 -16.16 -1.42
N LEU A 184 -24.76 -15.22 -0.87
CA LEU A 184 -23.39 -15.51 -0.42
C LEU A 184 -23.44 -16.14 0.97
N ASP A 185 -22.99 -17.39 1.08
CA ASP A 185 -22.79 -18.02 2.38
C ASP A 185 -21.77 -17.21 3.23
N PRO A 186 -21.93 -17.17 4.56
CA PRO A 186 -20.93 -16.60 5.45
C PRO A 186 -19.55 -17.20 5.16
N LEU A 187 -18.52 -16.37 5.25
CA LEU A 187 -17.16 -16.84 5.04
C LEU A 187 -16.78 -17.83 6.15
N GLU A 188 -16.69 -19.11 5.81
CA GLU A 188 -16.28 -20.16 6.74
C GLU A 188 -14.77 -20.42 6.61
N LEU A 189 -14.06 -20.22 7.72
CA LEU A 189 -12.65 -20.55 7.81
C LEU A 189 -12.47 -22.02 8.17
N GLU A 190 -12.19 -22.86 7.17
CA GLU A 190 -11.77 -24.25 7.37
C GLU A 190 -10.27 -24.41 7.13
N LEU A 191 -9.51 -24.71 8.18
CA LEU A 191 -8.08 -24.97 8.03
C LEU A 191 -7.88 -26.30 7.29
N PRO A 192 -7.02 -26.36 6.25
CA PRO A 192 -6.74 -27.59 5.53
C PRO A 192 -6.25 -28.68 6.48
N GLU A 193 -6.77 -29.90 6.32
CA GLU A 193 -6.12 -31.10 6.89
C GLU A 193 -4.76 -31.37 6.21
N ALA A 194 -4.46 -30.66 5.11
CA ALA A 194 -3.30 -30.85 4.27
C ALA A 194 -1.99 -30.67 5.05
N GLN A 195 -1.20 -31.74 5.08
CA GLN A 195 0.18 -31.69 5.54
C GLN A 195 1.05 -31.26 4.36
N PHE A 196 1.55 -30.03 4.42
CA PHE A 196 2.52 -29.54 3.46
C PHE A 196 3.82 -30.35 3.51
N ALA A 197 4.41 -30.61 2.34
CA ALA A 197 5.69 -31.27 2.23
C ALA A 197 6.81 -30.38 2.77
N ALA A 198 7.84 -30.99 3.37
CA ALA A 198 9.03 -30.25 3.78
C ALA A 198 9.82 -29.78 2.55
N VAL A 199 10.28 -28.52 2.58
CA VAL A 199 11.13 -27.95 1.53
C VAL A 199 12.51 -28.61 1.55
N ALA A 200 12.97 -29.07 0.38
CA ALA A 200 14.30 -29.66 0.24
C ALA A 200 15.39 -28.58 0.38
N ALA A 201 16.51 -28.92 1.03
CA ALA A 201 17.59 -27.97 1.30
C ALA A 201 18.29 -27.44 0.03
N ASP A 202 18.18 -28.14 -1.09
CA ASP A 202 18.75 -27.80 -2.40
C ASP A 202 17.70 -27.24 -3.38
N THR A 203 16.55 -26.80 -2.88
CA THR A 203 15.51 -26.15 -3.70
C THR A 203 16.08 -24.89 -4.37
N ASP A 204 16.03 -24.85 -5.70
CA ASP A 204 16.34 -23.63 -6.46
C ASP A 204 15.13 -22.69 -6.42
N GLY A 205 15.18 -21.70 -5.53
CA GLY A 205 14.09 -20.73 -5.36
C GLY A 205 13.93 -19.75 -6.53
N ASN A 206 14.90 -19.63 -7.44
CA ASN A 206 14.83 -18.65 -8.53
C ASN A 206 13.69 -18.96 -9.51
N VAL A 207 13.40 -20.25 -9.73
CA VAL A 207 12.32 -20.68 -10.62
C VAL A 207 10.95 -20.13 -10.18
N LEU A 208 10.76 -19.90 -8.87
CA LEU A 208 9.50 -19.42 -8.30
C LEU A 208 9.20 -17.97 -8.68
N PHE A 209 10.21 -17.17 -9.02
CA PHE A 209 10.01 -15.79 -9.46
C PHE A 209 9.71 -15.68 -10.96
N ASP A 210 10.10 -16.69 -11.74
CA ASP A 210 10.12 -16.60 -13.21
C ASP A 210 9.00 -17.44 -13.85
N ASP A 211 8.38 -18.36 -13.11
CA ASP A 211 7.37 -19.29 -13.60
C ASP A 211 6.20 -19.42 -12.60
N VAL A 212 5.08 -18.79 -12.93
CA VAL A 212 3.84 -18.82 -12.13
C VAL A 212 3.30 -20.25 -11.97
N GLY A 213 3.47 -21.12 -12.96
CA GLY A 213 3.06 -22.52 -12.87
C GLY A 213 3.92 -23.30 -11.86
N ALA A 214 5.22 -23.04 -11.83
CA ALA A 214 6.12 -23.59 -10.81
C ALA A 214 5.79 -23.04 -9.42
N LEU A 215 5.50 -21.74 -9.32
CA LEU A 215 5.06 -21.10 -8.08
C LEU A 215 3.79 -21.74 -7.54
N ALA A 216 2.77 -21.92 -8.38
CA ALA A 216 1.50 -22.52 -8.01
C ALA A 216 1.66 -23.95 -7.50
N ALA A 217 2.40 -24.78 -8.25
CA ALA A 217 2.69 -26.14 -7.83
C ALA A 217 3.46 -26.19 -6.49
N PHE A 218 4.34 -25.21 -6.24
CA PHE A 218 5.10 -25.14 -5.00
C PHE A 218 4.21 -24.72 -3.81
N VAL A 219 3.34 -23.72 -3.98
CA VAL A 219 2.36 -23.30 -2.97
C VAL A 219 1.43 -24.44 -2.58
N GLU A 220 0.88 -25.17 -3.56
CA GLU A 220 0.00 -26.31 -3.29
C GLU A 220 0.70 -27.43 -2.51
N SER A 221 1.97 -27.70 -2.82
CA SER A 221 2.71 -28.84 -2.26
C SER A 221 3.42 -28.55 -0.95
N HIS A 222 3.94 -27.34 -0.76
CA HIS A 222 4.77 -26.94 0.40
C HIS A 222 4.13 -25.87 1.28
N GLY A 223 3.01 -25.28 0.83
CA GLY A 223 2.27 -24.26 1.56
C GLY A 223 2.85 -22.86 1.39
N PRO A 224 2.00 -21.81 1.47
CA PRO A 224 2.41 -20.45 1.17
C PRO A 224 3.49 -19.90 2.12
N ALA A 225 3.41 -20.18 3.43
CA ALA A 225 4.47 -19.74 4.36
C ALA A 225 5.87 -20.28 4.01
N ALA A 226 5.96 -21.54 3.58
CA ALA A 226 7.24 -22.11 3.16
C ALA A 226 7.71 -21.48 1.84
N THR A 227 6.79 -21.23 0.90
CA THR A 227 7.08 -20.56 -0.36
C THR A 227 7.65 -19.16 -0.14
N VAL A 228 6.98 -18.32 0.67
CA VAL A 228 7.45 -16.95 0.95
C VAL A 228 8.81 -16.99 1.66
N ASN A 229 9.04 -17.95 2.55
CA ASN A 229 10.35 -18.14 3.17
C ASN A 229 11.46 -18.43 2.14
N VAL A 230 11.18 -19.27 1.14
CA VAL A 230 12.13 -19.52 0.03
C VAL A 230 12.39 -18.24 -0.75
N LEU A 231 11.34 -17.48 -1.12
CA LEU A 231 11.49 -16.20 -1.82
C LEU A 231 12.32 -15.21 -1.00
N LYS A 232 12.11 -15.14 0.31
CA LYS A 232 12.89 -14.28 1.21
C LYS A 232 14.36 -14.68 1.26
N GLN A 233 14.68 -15.97 1.25
CA GLN A 233 16.08 -16.41 1.17
C GLN A 233 16.73 -15.95 -0.13
N VAL A 234 16.04 -16.07 -1.27
CA VAL A 234 16.55 -15.59 -2.56
C VAL A 234 16.77 -14.07 -2.55
N GLU A 235 15.86 -13.29 -1.95
CA GLU A 235 16.06 -11.85 -1.77
C GLU A 235 17.34 -11.57 -0.97
N LEU A 236 17.55 -12.27 0.14
CA LEU A 236 18.72 -12.08 1.01
C LEU A 236 20.04 -12.49 0.32
N THR A 237 20.05 -13.56 -0.47
CA THR A 237 21.27 -14.09 -1.08
C THR A 237 21.59 -13.49 -2.45
N GLU A 238 20.57 -13.10 -3.21
CA GLU A 238 20.68 -12.71 -4.61
C GLU A 238 20.10 -11.32 -4.91
N GLY A 239 19.37 -10.71 -3.98
CA GLY A 239 18.83 -9.36 -4.13
C GLY A 239 17.57 -9.27 -5.00
N ARG A 240 16.89 -10.40 -5.27
CA ARG A 240 15.61 -10.40 -6.00
C ARG A 240 14.49 -9.97 -5.06
N TYR A 241 13.87 -8.82 -5.35
CA TYR A 241 12.78 -8.28 -4.56
C TYR A 241 11.61 -9.26 -4.49
N CYS A 242 11.26 -9.73 -3.28
CA CYS A 242 10.31 -10.83 -3.12
C CYS A 242 8.87 -10.42 -2.85
N HIS A 243 8.60 -9.14 -2.59
CA HIS A 243 7.25 -8.66 -2.23
C HIS A 243 6.21 -8.93 -3.32
N ASP A 244 6.49 -8.54 -4.57
CA ASP A 244 5.54 -8.64 -5.68
C ASP A 244 5.17 -10.11 -5.97
N VAL A 245 6.15 -11.01 -5.94
CA VAL A 245 5.92 -12.45 -6.10
C VAL A 245 5.18 -13.04 -4.90
N ALA A 246 5.34 -12.47 -3.70
CA ALA A 246 4.57 -12.89 -2.55
C ALA A 246 3.08 -12.56 -2.70
N HIS A 247 2.68 -11.48 -3.39
CA HIS A 247 1.25 -11.25 -3.72
C HIS A 247 0.69 -12.40 -4.56
N GLU A 248 1.43 -12.84 -5.58
CA GLU A 248 1.03 -14.00 -6.40
C GLU A 248 0.87 -15.27 -5.54
N VAL A 249 1.79 -15.52 -4.59
CA VAL A 249 1.65 -16.63 -3.62
C VAL A 249 0.34 -16.53 -2.84
N GLY A 250 -0.02 -15.33 -2.40
CA GLY A 250 -1.25 -15.05 -1.66
C GLY A 250 -2.52 -15.34 -2.46
N ARG A 251 -2.56 -14.91 -3.73
CA ARG A 251 -3.69 -15.15 -4.63
C ARG A 251 -3.88 -16.63 -4.92
N ILE A 252 -2.79 -17.32 -5.30
CA ILE A 252 -2.78 -18.76 -5.51
C ILE A 252 -3.23 -19.51 -4.24
N ALA A 253 -2.74 -19.09 -3.06
CA ALA A 253 -3.11 -19.72 -1.81
C ALA A 253 -4.60 -19.55 -1.49
N TYR A 254 -5.19 -18.40 -1.78
CA TYR A 254 -6.63 -18.21 -1.62
C TYR A 254 -7.44 -19.06 -2.60
N GLU A 255 -7.02 -19.16 -3.86
CA GLU A 255 -7.66 -20.06 -4.84
C GLU A 255 -7.60 -21.53 -4.41
N ALA A 256 -6.47 -21.96 -3.85
CA ALA A 256 -6.25 -23.35 -3.47
C ALA A 256 -6.88 -23.73 -2.11
N PHE A 257 -6.90 -22.79 -1.16
CA PHE A 257 -7.23 -23.07 0.26
C PHE A 257 -8.33 -22.16 0.83
N GLY A 258 -8.90 -21.26 0.03
CA GLY A 258 -9.91 -20.31 0.45
C GLY A 258 -9.43 -19.42 1.59
N PRO A 259 -10.32 -19.05 2.54
CA PRO A 259 -10.00 -18.17 3.67
C PRO A 259 -8.84 -18.66 4.56
N ALA A 260 -8.51 -19.96 4.51
CA ALA A 260 -7.39 -20.48 5.28
C ALA A 260 -6.05 -19.84 4.90
N SER A 261 -5.92 -19.32 3.67
CA SER A 261 -4.72 -18.64 3.18
C SER A 261 -4.26 -17.52 4.11
N PHE A 262 -5.19 -16.83 4.79
CA PHE A 262 -4.92 -15.77 5.77
C PHE A 262 -4.19 -16.27 7.03
N VAL A 263 -4.30 -17.56 7.34
CA VAL A 263 -3.67 -18.20 8.51
C VAL A 263 -2.38 -18.93 8.14
N ILE A 264 -2.35 -19.56 6.97
CA ILE A 264 -1.23 -20.44 6.55
C ILE A 264 -0.14 -19.70 5.78
N SER A 265 -0.35 -18.43 5.44
CA SER A 265 0.65 -17.59 4.76
C SER A 265 1.66 -17.02 5.74
N GLY A 266 2.91 -16.89 5.26
CA GLY A 266 3.98 -16.25 6.00
C GLY A 266 3.90 -14.73 5.91
N HIS A 267 4.48 -14.03 6.89
CA HIS A 267 4.57 -12.57 6.91
C HIS A 267 5.91 -12.05 6.35
N GLU A 268 6.82 -12.96 5.96
CA GLU A 268 8.04 -12.61 5.25
C GLU A 268 7.71 -11.89 3.93
N CYS A 269 8.71 -11.23 3.32
CA CYS A 269 8.49 -10.39 2.13
C CYS A 269 7.44 -9.28 2.36
N GLN A 270 7.46 -8.67 3.55
CA GLN A 270 6.59 -7.56 3.94
C GLN A 270 5.09 -7.94 3.85
N ALA A 271 4.74 -9.13 4.31
CA ALA A 271 3.38 -9.68 4.29
C ALA A 271 2.72 -9.74 2.90
N GLY A 272 3.51 -9.78 1.82
CA GLY A 272 2.96 -9.77 0.45
C GLY A 272 1.95 -10.90 0.18
N ALA A 273 2.13 -12.09 0.76
CA ALA A 273 1.14 -13.18 0.62
C ALA A 273 -0.19 -12.90 1.32
N LEU A 274 -0.18 -12.16 2.42
CA LEU A 274 -1.42 -11.71 3.05
C LEU A 274 -2.14 -10.71 2.14
N HIS A 275 -1.41 -9.78 1.52
CA HIS A 275 -1.97 -8.82 0.56
C HIS A 275 -2.59 -9.53 -0.64
N GLY A 276 -1.88 -10.50 -1.23
CA GLY A 276 -2.43 -11.30 -2.33
C GLY A 276 -3.67 -12.11 -1.96
N SER A 277 -3.76 -12.62 -0.72
CA SER A 277 -4.99 -13.26 -0.25
C SER A 277 -6.16 -12.26 -0.11
N ILE A 278 -5.89 -11.01 0.23
CA ILE A 278 -6.89 -9.93 0.28
C ILE A 278 -7.34 -9.55 -1.14
N GLU A 279 -6.40 -9.47 -2.10
CA GLU A 279 -6.72 -9.26 -3.52
C GLU A 279 -7.68 -10.33 -4.04
N ALA A 280 -7.36 -11.60 -3.79
CA ALA A 280 -8.20 -12.72 -4.21
C ALA A 280 -9.56 -12.74 -3.48
N LEU A 281 -9.60 -12.39 -2.20
CA LEU A 281 -10.85 -12.24 -1.44
C LEU A 281 -11.78 -11.21 -2.10
N PHE A 282 -11.25 -10.05 -2.50
CA PHE A 282 -12.06 -9.03 -3.17
C PHE A 282 -12.46 -9.42 -4.58
N ALA A 283 -11.59 -10.12 -5.33
CA ALA A 283 -11.96 -10.66 -6.63
C ALA A 283 -13.09 -11.71 -6.55
N ASP A 284 -13.10 -12.53 -5.49
CA ASP A 284 -14.08 -13.60 -5.27
C ASP A 284 -15.41 -13.08 -4.70
N ARG A 285 -15.37 -12.14 -3.75
CA ARG A 285 -16.55 -11.74 -2.94
C ARG A 285 -16.97 -10.28 -3.09
N GLY A 286 -16.15 -9.46 -3.74
CA GLY A 286 -16.32 -8.01 -3.81
C GLY A 286 -16.29 -7.37 -2.42
N THR A 287 -17.07 -6.29 -2.25
CA THR A 287 -17.10 -5.50 -1.00
C THR A 287 -18.48 -5.47 -0.33
N SER A 288 -19.44 -6.25 -0.84
CA SER A 288 -20.84 -6.25 -0.35
C SER A 288 -20.97 -6.65 1.13
N ARG A 289 -20.13 -7.58 1.59
CA ARG A 289 -20.06 -8.08 2.96
C ARG A 289 -18.72 -7.77 3.63
N LEU A 290 -18.02 -6.75 3.15
CA LEU A 290 -16.64 -6.41 3.55
C LEU A 290 -16.43 -6.47 5.07
N GLY A 291 -17.31 -5.84 5.85
CA GLY A 291 -17.17 -5.82 7.31
C GLY A 291 -17.25 -7.21 7.95
N GLU A 292 -18.10 -8.09 7.43
CA GLU A 292 -18.27 -9.47 7.94
C GLU A 292 -17.12 -10.36 7.49
N ASP A 293 -16.77 -10.32 6.20
CA ASP A 293 -15.72 -11.15 5.60
C ASP A 293 -14.35 -10.81 6.19
N VAL A 294 -14.03 -9.51 6.31
CA VAL A 294 -12.77 -9.06 6.93
C VAL A 294 -12.74 -9.40 8.41
N THR A 295 -13.85 -9.24 9.14
CA THR A 295 -13.92 -9.66 10.55
C THR A 295 -13.63 -11.16 10.68
N ALA A 296 -14.19 -11.99 9.80
CA ALA A 296 -13.99 -13.44 9.84
C ALA A 296 -12.52 -13.82 9.62
N VAL A 297 -11.86 -13.26 8.60
CA VAL A 297 -10.45 -13.61 8.29
C VAL A 297 -9.44 -12.98 9.26
N CYS A 298 -9.70 -11.77 9.76
CA CYS A 298 -8.76 -11.10 10.67
C CYS A 298 -8.94 -11.54 12.14
N ALA A 299 -10.07 -12.14 12.52
CA ALA A 299 -10.30 -12.66 13.87
C ALA A 299 -9.35 -13.80 14.26
N THR A 300 -8.68 -14.44 13.29
CA THR A 300 -7.74 -15.54 13.54
C THR A 300 -6.30 -15.10 13.74
N ALA A 301 -6.02 -13.81 13.66
CA ALA A 301 -4.71 -13.27 14.00
C ALA A 301 -4.34 -13.61 15.45
N ALA A 302 -3.10 -14.05 15.67
CA ALA A 302 -2.67 -14.59 16.97
C ALA A 302 -2.55 -13.53 18.07
N ASN A 303 -2.42 -12.25 17.70
CA ASN A 303 -2.27 -11.13 18.63
C ASN A 303 -2.71 -9.80 17.96
N ALA A 304 -2.80 -8.74 18.76
CA ALA A 304 -3.26 -7.42 18.30
C ALA A 304 -2.40 -6.82 17.19
N PHE A 305 -1.08 -7.06 17.19
CA PHE A 305 -0.19 -6.63 16.12
C PHE A 305 -0.57 -7.29 14.79
N LEU A 306 -0.76 -8.62 14.77
CA LEU A 306 -1.17 -9.33 13.56
C LEU A 306 -2.60 -8.97 13.15
N THR A 307 -3.49 -8.68 14.10
CA THR A 307 -4.83 -8.14 13.79
C THR A 307 -4.70 -6.80 13.05
N HIS A 308 -3.88 -5.88 13.57
CA HIS A 308 -3.57 -4.62 12.91
C HIS A 308 -2.98 -4.85 11.51
N GLN A 309 -2.01 -5.75 11.34
CA GLN A 309 -1.43 -6.07 10.03
C GLN A 309 -2.49 -6.58 9.04
N CYS A 310 -3.45 -7.40 9.50
CA CYS A 310 -4.53 -7.90 8.65
C CYS A 310 -5.44 -6.76 8.16
N TYR A 311 -5.96 -5.94 9.07
CA TYR A 311 -6.80 -4.80 8.69
C TYR A 311 -6.02 -3.73 7.90
N HIS A 312 -4.74 -3.53 8.19
CA HIS A 312 -3.87 -2.66 7.41
C HIS A 312 -3.74 -3.14 5.96
N GLY A 313 -3.46 -4.44 5.75
CA GLY A 313 -3.45 -5.03 4.41
C GLY A 313 -4.79 -4.92 3.68
N VAL A 314 -5.92 -4.89 4.42
CA VAL A 314 -7.25 -4.64 3.82
C VAL A 314 -7.31 -3.25 3.22
N GLY A 315 -6.78 -2.23 3.91
CA GLY A 315 -6.65 -0.87 3.37
C GLY A 315 -5.87 -0.80 2.06
N HIS A 316 -4.78 -1.58 1.94
CA HIS A 316 -4.02 -1.69 0.69
C HIS A 316 -4.87 -2.26 -0.44
N GLY A 317 -5.49 -3.42 -0.20
CA GLY A 317 -6.36 -4.05 -1.18
C GLY A 317 -7.50 -3.15 -1.61
N LEU A 318 -8.06 -2.34 -0.69
CA LEU A 318 -9.11 -1.37 -1.00
C LEU A 318 -8.61 -0.22 -1.88
N MET A 319 -7.36 0.22 -1.71
CA MET A 319 -6.75 1.18 -2.63
C MET A 319 -6.60 0.59 -4.04
N ALA A 320 -6.13 -0.65 -4.18
CA ALA A 320 -6.10 -1.31 -5.48
C ALA A 320 -7.51 -1.47 -6.07
N TRP A 321 -8.47 -1.95 -5.27
CA TRP A 321 -9.87 -2.17 -5.67
C TRP A 321 -10.56 -0.89 -6.17
N THR A 322 -10.32 0.22 -5.47
CA THR A 322 -10.88 1.53 -5.82
C THR A 322 -10.04 2.27 -6.86
N SER A 323 -9.02 1.62 -7.46
CA SER A 323 -8.06 2.25 -8.37
C SER A 323 -7.48 3.56 -7.82
N TYR A 324 -7.06 3.52 -6.55
CA TYR A 324 -6.42 4.60 -5.81
C TYR A 324 -7.33 5.82 -5.52
N GLU A 325 -8.65 5.65 -5.57
CA GLU A 325 -9.57 6.67 -5.06
C GLU A 325 -9.69 6.61 -3.54
N ILE A 326 -8.86 7.42 -2.87
CA ILE A 326 -8.66 7.36 -1.43
C ILE A 326 -9.95 7.53 -0.64
N HIS A 327 -10.86 8.41 -1.07
CA HIS A 327 -12.12 8.67 -0.36
C HIS A 327 -13.08 7.50 -0.45
N GLU A 328 -13.08 6.75 -1.55
CA GLU A 328 -13.87 5.53 -1.69
C GLU A 328 -13.29 4.41 -0.82
N ALA A 329 -11.96 4.25 -0.81
CA ALA A 329 -11.28 3.26 0.03
C ALA A 329 -11.54 3.52 1.53
N LEU A 330 -11.44 4.78 1.98
CA LEU A 330 -11.75 5.16 3.36
C LEU A 330 -13.22 4.89 3.72
N GLY A 331 -14.15 5.20 2.81
CA GLY A 331 -15.57 4.90 3.00
C GLY A 331 -15.87 3.39 3.11
N LEU A 332 -15.03 2.54 2.50
CA LEU A 332 -15.09 1.09 2.66
C LEU A 332 -14.50 0.63 4.00
N CYS A 333 -13.45 1.28 4.52
CA CYS A 333 -12.97 1.02 5.87
C CYS A 333 -14.02 1.35 6.95
N ASP A 334 -14.89 2.34 6.73
CA ASP A 334 -15.90 2.78 7.71
C ASP A 334 -16.93 1.70 8.09
N VAL A 335 -17.09 0.65 7.29
CA VAL A 335 -18.01 -0.45 7.61
C VAL A 335 -17.49 -1.33 8.75
N ILE A 336 -16.19 -1.23 9.07
CA ILE A 336 -15.57 -1.93 10.19
C ILE A 336 -16.04 -1.28 11.49
N VAL A 337 -16.65 -2.07 12.37
CA VAL A 337 -17.31 -1.55 13.58
C VAL A 337 -16.31 -1.16 14.67
N ASP A 338 -15.23 -1.95 14.82
CA ASP A 338 -14.21 -1.69 15.84
C ASP A 338 -13.27 -0.55 15.40
N ASP A 339 -13.11 0.45 16.25
CA ASP A 339 -12.38 1.68 15.91
C ASP A 339 -10.88 1.46 15.66
N LEU A 340 -10.25 0.54 16.40
CA LEU A 340 -8.82 0.24 16.22
C LEU A 340 -8.58 -0.50 14.90
N ASN A 341 -9.47 -1.42 14.56
CA ASN A 341 -9.42 -2.13 13.28
C ASN A 341 -9.75 -1.20 12.09
N ARG A 342 -10.70 -0.27 12.27
CA ARG A 342 -11.02 0.76 11.29
C ARG A 342 -9.82 1.66 11.02
N ALA A 343 -9.17 2.18 12.07
CA ALA A 343 -7.95 2.98 11.95
C ALA A 343 -6.81 2.17 11.30
N SER A 344 -6.69 0.88 11.62
CA SER A 344 -5.72 0.00 10.95
C SER A 344 -5.99 -0.07 9.45
N CYS A 345 -7.24 -0.21 9.01
CA CYS A 345 -7.63 -0.15 7.60
C CYS A 345 -7.28 1.20 6.95
N SER A 346 -7.69 2.31 7.58
CA SER A 346 -7.38 3.66 7.09
C SER A 346 -5.87 3.92 6.98
N SER A 347 -5.08 3.43 7.94
CA SER A 347 -3.62 3.53 7.91
C SER A 347 -3.01 2.80 6.70
N GLY A 348 -3.58 1.67 6.29
CA GLY A 348 -3.19 0.94 5.07
C GLY A 348 -3.52 1.70 3.80
N VAL A 349 -4.69 2.36 3.77
CA VAL A 349 -5.10 3.23 2.66
C VAL A 349 -4.09 4.37 2.45
N PHE A 350 -3.69 5.07 3.52
CA PHE A 350 -2.72 6.17 3.41
C PHE A 350 -1.30 5.70 3.11
N MET A 351 -0.87 4.57 3.68
CA MET A 351 0.43 3.99 3.36
C MET A 351 0.52 3.62 1.87
N GLU A 352 -0.49 2.93 1.35
CA GLU A 352 -0.55 2.54 -0.05
C GLU A 352 -0.66 3.75 -0.99
N ASN A 353 -1.42 4.78 -0.61
CA ASN A 353 -1.46 6.05 -1.36
C ASN A 353 -0.05 6.62 -1.57
N VAL A 354 0.76 6.62 -0.51
CA VAL A 354 2.11 7.18 -0.54
C VAL A 354 3.11 6.24 -1.23
N VAL A 355 3.13 4.95 -0.87
CA VAL A 355 4.10 3.98 -1.42
C VAL A 355 3.76 3.61 -2.86
N GLY A 356 2.54 3.13 -3.12
CA GLY A 356 2.07 2.77 -4.46
C GLY A 356 2.04 3.99 -5.37
N GLY A 357 1.44 5.09 -4.90
CA GLY A 357 1.27 6.31 -5.68
C GLY A 357 2.56 7.00 -6.12
N LEU A 358 3.60 7.01 -5.28
CA LEU A 358 4.92 7.55 -5.66
C LEU A 358 5.71 6.60 -6.57
N SER A 359 5.52 5.29 -6.40
CA SER A 359 6.32 4.31 -7.14
C SER A 359 5.93 4.23 -8.62
N GLY A 360 4.66 4.49 -8.96
CA GLY A 360 4.12 4.25 -10.30
C GLY A 360 4.15 2.77 -10.71
N LEU A 361 4.56 1.88 -9.80
CA LEU A 361 4.67 0.46 -10.06
C LEU A 361 3.29 -0.09 -10.39
N MET A 362 3.24 -1.04 -11.33
CA MET A 362 2.00 -1.63 -11.83
C MET A 362 1.02 -0.62 -12.46
N GLY A 363 1.47 0.60 -12.78
CA GLY A 363 0.64 1.64 -13.39
C GLY A 363 -0.26 2.37 -12.40
N HIS A 364 -0.06 2.17 -11.09
CA HIS A 364 -0.79 2.87 -10.05
C HIS A 364 -0.28 4.30 -9.92
N THR A 365 -1.16 5.27 -10.16
CA THR A 365 -0.87 6.69 -9.92
C THR A 365 -1.98 7.27 -9.06
N THR A 366 -1.63 8.22 -8.20
CA THR A 366 -2.58 8.89 -7.33
C THR A 366 -2.61 10.39 -7.62
N GLU A 367 -3.80 10.99 -7.59
CA GLU A 367 -3.95 12.44 -7.59
C GLU A 367 -3.84 13.05 -6.19
N TYR A 368 -3.76 12.18 -5.16
CA TYR A 368 -3.75 12.54 -3.75
C TYR A 368 -2.35 12.88 -3.22
N LEU A 369 -1.35 13.01 -4.10
CA LEU A 369 0.01 13.45 -3.75
C LEU A 369 0.44 14.59 -4.68
N ARG A 370 0.55 15.79 -4.12
CA ARG A 370 0.86 17.01 -4.90
C ARG A 370 2.30 17.44 -4.70
N PRO A 371 3.08 17.65 -5.78
CA PRO A 371 4.48 18.02 -5.66
C PRO A 371 4.69 19.44 -5.07
N ASP A 372 3.66 20.27 -5.09
CA ASP A 372 3.67 21.64 -4.56
C ASP A 372 2.99 21.76 -3.18
N ASP A 373 2.46 20.66 -2.64
CA ASP A 373 1.79 20.61 -1.34
C ASP A 373 2.25 19.40 -0.52
N PRO A 374 3.15 19.58 0.47
CA PRO A 374 3.68 18.49 1.28
C PRO A 374 2.66 17.95 2.30
N HIS A 375 1.56 18.67 2.59
CA HIS A 375 0.56 18.24 3.57
C HIS A 375 -0.66 17.57 2.94
N TYR A 376 -0.92 17.81 1.65
CA TYR A 376 -2.01 17.17 0.93
C TYR A 376 -1.81 15.64 0.83
N PRO A 377 -2.82 14.83 1.18
CA PRO A 377 -4.21 15.20 1.43
C PRO A 377 -4.57 15.38 2.91
N CYS A 378 -3.63 15.19 3.85
CA CYS A 378 -3.91 15.08 5.28
C CYS A 378 -4.55 16.33 5.90
N ASP A 379 -4.33 17.51 5.32
CA ASP A 379 -4.96 18.76 5.75
C ASP A 379 -6.37 18.99 5.16
N THR A 380 -6.82 18.09 4.28
CA THR A 380 -8.14 18.15 3.62
C THR A 380 -9.06 16.98 3.94
N VAL A 381 -8.52 15.85 4.43
CA VAL A 381 -9.33 14.70 4.84
C VAL A 381 -10.17 15.01 6.09
N ALA A 382 -11.18 14.17 6.35
CA ALA A 382 -11.95 14.28 7.58
C ALA A 382 -11.04 14.08 8.81
N ALA A 383 -11.35 14.78 9.91
CA ALA A 383 -10.53 14.77 11.13
C ALA A 383 -10.28 13.36 11.69
N ASP A 384 -11.24 12.43 11.50
CA ASP A 384 -11.12 11.04 11.94
C ASP A 384 -10.00 10.26 11.19
N TYR A 385 -9.53 10.76 10.05
CA TYR A 385 -8.47 10.17 9.23
C TYR A 385 -7.15 10.95 9.29
N GLU A 386 -7.14 12.15 9.88
CA GLU A 386 -6.00 13.06 9.90
C GLU A 386 -4.77 12.39 10.52
N ASP A 387 -4.99 11.69 11.63
CA ASP A 387 -3.93 11.00 12.38
C ASP A 387 -3.27 9.89 11.53
N ASP A 388 -4.07 8.99 10.96
CA ASP A 388 -3.58 7.89 10.13
C ASP A 388 -2.84 8.41 8.87
N CYS A 389 -3.29 9.52 8.31
CA CYS A 389 -2.66 10.16 7.16
C CYS A 389 -1.27 10.70 7.50
N TYR A 390 -1.16 11.52 8.57
CA TYR A 390 0.12 12.13 8.94
C TYR A 390 1.17 11.11 9.39
N TYR A 391 0.77 9.91 9.83
CA TYR A 391 1.70 8.82 10.15
C TYR A 391 2.46 8.28 8.91
N TYR A 392 1.99 8.52 7.68
CA TYR A 392 2.67 8.12 6.44
C TYR A 392 3.15 9.30 5.57
N GLN A 393 2.69 10.51 5.86
CA GLN A 393 2.86 11.67 4.98
C GLN A 393 4.32 12.09 4.74
N THR A 394 5.26 11.80 5.64
CA THR A 394 6.65 12.28 5.46
C THR A 394 7.37 11.62 4.31
N THR A 395 6.93 10.45 3.82
CA THR A 395 7.52 9.85 2.61
C THR A 395 7.16 10.69 1.38
N HIS A 396 5.94 11.24 1.30
CA HIS A 396 5.58 12.25 0.30
C HIS A 396 6.42 13.53 0.46
N MET A 397 6.57 14.02 1.69
CA MET A 397 7.42 15.19 1.94
C MET A 397 8.88 14.97 1.51
N LEU A 398 9.43 13.77 1.70
CA LEU A 398 10.76 13.42 1.20
C LEU A 398 10.82 13.45 -0.32
N ALA A 399 9.77 13.02 -1.03
CA ALA A 399 9.70 13.16 -2.48
C ALA A 399 9.64 14.63 -2.92
N VAL A 400 8.82 15.45 -2.24
CA VAL A 400 8.69 16.90 -2.50
C VAL A 400 10.02 17.64 -2.27
N PHE A 401 10.78 17.25 -1.24
CA PHE A 401 12.03 17.92 -0.86
C PHE A 401 13.29 17.19 -1.33
N ASP A 402 13.20 16.34 -2.36
CA ASP A 402 14.34 15.62 -2.95
C ASP A 402 15.22 14.87 -1.91
N GLY A 403 14.59 14.32 -0.87
CA GLY A 403 15.24 13.59 0.22
C GLY A 403 15.88 14.48 1.30
N ASP A 404 15.58 15.79 1.34
CA ASP A 404 16.08 16.68 2.39
C ASP A 404 15.30 16.54 3.71
N PHE A 405 15.81 15.65 4.56
CA PHE A 405 15.30 15.41 5.92
C PHE A 405 15.21 16.68 6.80
N ALA A 406 16.07 17.68 6.59
CA ALA A 406 15.99 18.92 7.37
C ALA A 406 14.75 19.74 7.01
N SER A 407 14.39 19.78 5.73
CA SER A 407 13.18 20.44 5.24
C SER A 407 11.91 19.71 5.68
N VAL A 408 11.92 18.36 5.69
CA VAL A 408 10.81 17.57 6.24
C VAL A 408 10.61 17.86 7.72
N ALA A 409 11.67 17.83 8.53
CA ALA A 409 11.58 18.12 9.96
C ALA A 409 11.06 19.53 10.27
N ALA A 410 11.49 20.53 9.48
CA ALA A 410 10.97 21.90 9.59
C ALA A 410 9.46 21.96 9.26
N THR A 411 9.03 21.23 8.21
CA THR A 411 7.63 21.15 7.80
C THR A 411 6.75 20.47 8.86
N CYS A 412 7.22 19.37 9.47
CA CYS A 412 6.52 18.76 10.61
C CYS A 412 6.42 19.70 11.83
N ALA A 413 7.45 20.52 12.07
CA ALA A 413 7.49 21.42 13.23
C ALA A 413 6.46 22.56 13.17
N ASP A 414 5.95 22.88 11.98
CA ASP A 414 4.92 23.89 11.75
C ASP A 414 3.50 23.37 12.03
N LEU A 415 3.31 22.05 12.12
CA LEU A 415 2.03 21.45 12.47
C LEU A 415 1.69 21.66 13.96
N PRO A 416 0.40 21.80 14.30
CA PRO A 416 -0.06 21.83 15.69
C PRO A 416 -0.42 20.44 16.21
N GLY A 417 -0.51 20.32 17.54
CA GLY A 417 -1.22 19.22 18.19
C GLY A 417 -0.71 17.82 17.82
N ASN A 418 -1.65 16.91 17.56
CA ASN A 418 -1.34 15.50 17.30
C ASN A 418 -0.74 15.26 15.91
N ALA A 419 -1.16 16.04 14.91
CA ALA A 419 -0.58 16.01 13.56
C ALA A 419 0.94 16.20 13.58
N ARG A 420 1.45 17.10 14.44
CA ARG A 420 2.90 17.27 14.66
C ARG A 420 3.54 16.00 15.21
N THR A 421 2.96 15.41 16.26
CA THR A 421 3.46 14.19 16.87
C THR A 421 3.58 13.08 15.83
N LEU A 422 2.48 12.82 15.10
CA LEU A 422 2.42 11.75 14.10
C LEU A 422 3.31 12.02 12.89
N CYS A 423 3.48 13.29 12.48
CA CYS A 423 4.46 13.67 11.47
C CYS A 423 5.89 13.34 11.91
N PHE A 424 6.25 13.54 13.20
CA PHE A 424 7.57 13.14 13.69
C PHE A 424 7.72 11.63 13.90
N SER A 425 6.65 10.91 14.22
CA SER A 425 6.67 9.44 14.22
C SER A 425 6.86 8.90 12.78
N SER A 426 6.18 9.49 11.78
CA SER A 426 6.36 9.21 10.35
C SER A 426 7.79 9.51 9.89
N TYR A 427 8.32 10.68 10.28
CA TYR A 427 9.69 11.09 10.00
C TYR A 427 10.70 10.09 10.57
N GLY A 428 10.47 9.63 11.81
CA GLY A 428 11.26 8.57 12.43
C GLY A 428 11.24 7.26 11.65
N ARG A 429 10.07 6.83 11.18
CA ARG A 429 9.93 5.65 10.31
C ARG A 429 10.76 5.81 9.04
N ASP A 430 10.65 6.95 8.35
CA ASP A 430 11.42 7.20 7.14
C ASP A 430 12.93 7.30 7.38
N VAL A 431 13.35 7.88 8.51
CA VAL A 431 14.76 7.85 8.95
C VAL A 431 15.23 6.41 9.15
N GLY A 432 14.44 5.57 9.83
CA GLY A 432 14.70 4.15 10.01
C GLY A 432 14.95 3.44 8.70
N ASN A 433 14.00 3.57 7.77
CA ASN A 433 14.03 2.90 6.48
C ASN A 433 15.23 3.34 5.61
N ASN A 434 15.51 4.65 5.57
CA ASN A 434 16.57 5.23 4.73
C ASN A 434 17.99 5.08 5.32
N THR A 435 18.14 4.48 6.50
CA THR A 435 19.42 4.37 7.21
C THR A 435 19.73 2.97 7.73
N ARG A 436 19.07 1.92 7.21
CA ARG A 436 19.36 0.51 7.55
C ARG A 436 20.86 0.22 7.46
N GLY A 437 21.40 -0.45 8.48
CA GLY A 437 22.85 -0.68 8.61
C GLY A 437 23.71 0.53 9.05
N ASP A 438 23.15 1.73 9.19
CA ASP A 438 23.85 2.95 9.68
C ASP A 438 23.06 3.65 10.80
N PRO A 439 23.03 3.10 12.03
CA PRO A 439 22.29 3.67 13.15
C PRO A 439 22.85 5.02 13.62
N THR A 440 24.13 5.32 13.37
CA THR A 440 24.72 6.63 13.71
C THR A 440 24.17 7.73 12.79
N ARG A 441 23.99 7.43 11.49
CA ARG A 441 23.30 8.34 10.58
C ARG A 441 21.83 8.54 10.98
N ALA A 442 21.15 7.49 11.43
CA ALA A 442 19.76 7.59 11.88
C ALA A 442 19.60 8.62 13.00
N VAL A 443 20.37 8.49 14.09
CA VAL A 443 20.33 9.43 15.22
C VAL A 443 20.70 10.85 14.78
N ARG A 444 21.66 11.00 13.85
CA ARG A 444 22.01 12.32 13.30
C ARG A 444 20.85 12.95 12.54
N LEU A 445 20.11 12.20 11.73
CA LEU A 445 18.94 12.71 10.99
C LEU A 445 17.80 13.05 11.95
N CYS A 446 17.58 12.26 13.01
CA CYS A 446 16.65 12.63 14.06
C CYS A 446 17.02 13.93 14.78
N GLY A 447 18.30 14.32 14.77
CA GLY A 447 18.76 15.61 15.29
C GLY A 447 18.23 16.85 14.55
N HIS A 448 17.55 16.69 13.41
CA HIS A 448 16.82 17.77 12.76
C HIS A 448 15.47 18.07 13.43
N ALA A 449 14.90 17.09 14.15
CA ALA A 449 13.68 17.29 14.92
C ALA A 449 13.95 18.20 16.14
N PRO A 450 13.02 19.09 16.52
CA PRO A 450 13.15 19.89 17.73
C PRO A 450 13.39 19.04 18.98
N ALA A 451 14.21 19.53 19.90
CA ALA A 451 14.49 18.83 21.15
C ALA A 451 13.22 18.65 22.00
N GLY A 452 13.13 17.54 22.72
CA GLY A 452 11.95 17.16 23.50
C GLY A 452 11.16 16.05 22.80
N SER A 453 9.84 16.16 22.83
CA SER A 453 8.91 15.15 22.31
C SER A 453 9.16 14.81 20.83
N ASP A 454 9.36 15.80 19.97
CA ASP A 454 9.52 15.57 18.52
C ASP A 454 10.77 14.71 18.21
N HIS A 455 11.88 15.01 18.88
CA HIS A 455 13.09 14.20 18.78
C HIS A 455 12.89 12.79 19.36
N ALA A 456 12.15 12.66 20.46
CA ALA A 456 11.81 11.36 21.04
C ALA A 456 10.95 10.52 20.09
N GLU A 457 9.95 11.11 19.44
CA GLU A 457 9.10 10.47 18.42
C GLU A 457 9.94 9.98 17.23
N CYS A 458 10.86 10.81 16.73
CA CYS A 458 11.74 10.38 15.63
C CYS A 458 12.58 9.15 16.00
N ILE A 459 13.21 9.17 17.19
CA ILE A 459 14.07 8.07 17.64
C ILE A 459 13.26 6.80 17.88
N ALA A 460 12.08 6.93 18.52
CA ALA A 460 11.17 5.82 18.75
C ALA A 460 10.68 5.20 17.42
N GLY A 461 10.20 6.03 16.48
CA GLY A 461 9.78 5.60 15.15
C GLY A 461 10.92 4.93 14.36
N THR A 462 12.15 5.47 14.44
CA THR A 462 13.34 4.86 13.84
C THR A 462 13.60 3.45 14.39
N ALA A 463 13.52 3.29 15.71
CA ALA A 463 13.75 1.98 16.34
C ALA A 463 12.61 0.99 16.05
N GLN A 464 11.37 1.49 15.98
CA GLN A 464 10.20 0.69 15.66
C GLN A 464 10.25 0.16 14.22
N ASP A 465 10.58 1.00 13.24
CA ASP A 465 10.74 0.60 11.82
C ASP A 465 11.81 -0.47 11.64
N ARG A 466 12.93 -0.33 12.35
CA ARG A 466 14.03 -1.32 12.31
C ARG A 466 13.65 -2.64 12.97
N PHE A 467 12.75 -2.61 13.96
CA PHE A 467 12.30 -3.80 14.67
C PHE A 467 10.95 -4.33 14.17
N TRP A 468 10.78 -4.34 12.84
CA TRP A 468 9.59 -4.91 12.21
C TRP A 468 9.49 -6.44 12.39
N GLU A 469 10.63 -7.12 12.36
CA GLU A 469 10.75 -8.57 12.52
C GLU A 469 11.90 -8.92 13.48
N THR A 470 11.94 -10.17 13.95
CA THR A 470 12.91 -10.62 14.98
C THR A 470 14.37 -10.43 14.58
N SER A 471 14.69 -10.43 13.28
CA SER A 471 16.04 -10.22 12.74
C SER A 471 16.55 -8.78 12.98
N GLY A 472 15.65 -7.80 13.06
CA GLY A 472 15.98 -6.38 13.21
C GLY A 472 16.19 -5.91 14.65
N ALA A 473 15.96 -6.79 15.64
CA ALA A 473 16.02 -6.45 17.06
C ALA A 473 17.35 -5.80 17.48
N ASP A 474 18.48 -6.27 16.94
CA ASP A 474 19.81 -5.76 17.30
C ASP A 474 20.04 -4.34 16.78
N GLU A 475 19.52 -4.01 15.58
CA GLU A 475 19.63 -2.65 15.06
C GLU A 475 18.87 -1.65 15.94
N ALA A 476 17.67 -2.02 16.39
CA ALA A 476 16.85 -1.18 17.26
C ALA A 476 17.50 -0.95 18.64
N VAL A 477 18.10 -1.99 19.24
CA VAL A 477 18.89 -1.86 20.48
C VAL A 477 20.06 -0.89 20.29
N VAL A 478 20.74 -0.92 19.14
CA VAL A 478 21.84 0.02 18.86
C VAL A 478 21.33 1.45 18.72
N VAL A 479 20.22 1.69 18.02
CA VAL A 479 19.61 3.03 17.93
C VAL A 479 19.28 3.57 19.32
N CYS A 480 18.59 2.81 20.18
CA CYS A 480 18.25 3.27 21.52
C CYS A 480 19.48 3.50 22.41
N SER A 481 20.57 2.77 22.17
CA SER A 481 21.84 2.97 22.89
C SER A 481 22.60 4.23 22.46
N LEU A 482 22.35 4.72 21.25
CA LEU A 482 22.95 5.94 20.70
C LEU A 482 22.12 7.20 21.00
N ALA A 483 20.89 7.05 21.49
CA ALA A 483 20.04 8.18 21.89
C ALA A 483 20.61 8.86 23.16
N GLU A 484 21.18 10.05 23.01
CA GLU A 484 21.80 10.79 24.13
C GLU A 484 20.78 11.54 25.00
N ALA A 485 19.66 11.97 24.42
CA ALA A 485 18.60 12.68 25.13
C ALA A 485 17.81 11.70 26.03
N PRO A 486 17.69 11.94 27.35
CA PRO A 486 17.09 10.97 28.27
C PRO A 486 15.65 10.58 27.94
N ASP A 487 14.84 11.54 27.51
CA ASP A 487 13.45 11.34 27.07
C ASP A 487 13.35 10.50 25.79
N ALA A 488 14.19 10.81 24.79
CA ALA A 488 14.25 10.03 23.56
C ALA A 488 14.75 8.59 23.80
N ALA A 489 15.76 8.43 24.66
CA ALA A 489 16.25 7.12 25.04
C ALA A 489 15.15 6.32 25.76
N GLU A 490 14.45 6.92 26.72
CA GLU A 490 13.36 6.28 27.44
C GLU A 490 12.23 5.82 26.52
N ALA A 491 11.75 6.71 25.63
CA ALA A 491 10.72 6.37 24.65
C ALA A 491 11.16 5.22 23.73
N CYS A 492 12.40 5.26 23.25
CA CYS A 492 12.97 4.22 22.39
C CYS A 492 13.00 2.85 23.07
N TRP A 493 13.47 2.77 24.32
CA TRP A 493 13.55 1.51 25.04
C TRP A 493 12.18 0.91 25.33
N TRP A 494 11.18 1.73 25.68
CA TRP A 494 9.80 1.23 25.82
C TRP A 494 9.24 0.71 24.51
N THR A 495 9.43 1.46 23.43
CA THR A 495 8.97 1.08 22.08
C THR A 495 9.50 -0.29 21.67
N ILE A 496 10.79 -0.57 21.87
CA ILE A 496 11.35 -1.87 21.48
C ILE A 496 10.97 -3.02 22.43
N ILE A 497 10.64 -2.72 23.70
CA ILE A 497 10.13 -3.73 24.64
C ILE A 497 8.71 -4.14 24.25
N GLU A 498 7.85 -3.18 23.94
CA GLU A 498 6.49 -3.44 23.45
C GLU A 498 6.54 -4.20 22.12
N ARG A 499 7.37 -3.73 21.18
CA ARG A 499 7.55 -4.38 19.89
C ARG A 499 8.05 -5.82 20.00
N ALA A 500 8.95 -6.11 20.95
CA ALA A 500 9.35 -7.49 21.22
C ALA A 500 8.17 -8.36 21.69
N GLY A 501 7.22 -7.77 22.42
CA GLY A 501 5.95 -8.39 22.78
C GLY A 501 5.02 -8.66 21.58
N ASP A 502 5.20 -7.94 20.48
CA ASP A 502 4.38 -8.12 19.27
C ASP A 502 4.96 -9.18 18.33
N VAL A 503 6.27 -9.15 18.11
CA VAL A 503 6.94 -9.94 17.05
C VAL A 503 7.47 -11.30 17.52
N PHE A 504 7.81 -11.45 18.81
CA PHE A 504 8.20 -12.76 19.35
C PHE A 504 6.97 -13.49 19.86
N VAL A 505 6.60 -14.56 19.15
CA VAL A 505 5.42 -15.38 19.46
C VAL A 505 5.62 -16.22 20.73
N ASP A 506 6.86 -16.63 21.03
CA ASP A 506 7.19 -17.46 22.19
C ASP A 506 7.96 -16.69 23.28
N ALA A 507 7.81 -17.17 24.51
CA ALA A 507 8.42 -16.55 25.68
C ALA A 507 9.95 -16.67 25.71
N ASP A 508 10.53 -17.68 25.06
CA ASP A 508 11.98 -17.89 25.08
C ASP A 508 12.68 -16.95 24.11
N GLY A 509 12.08 -16.69 22.94
CA GLY A 509 12.47 -15.61 22.02
C GLY A 509 12.45 -14.25 22.71
N ARG A 510 11.36 -13.91 23.43
CA ARG A 510 11.28 -12.68 24.22
C ARG A 510 12.35 -12.60 25.31
N ARG A 511 12.58 -13.69 26.04
CA ARG A 511 13.64 -13.73 27.07
C ARG A 511 15.03 -13.49 26.45
N SER A 512 15.31 -14.12 25.30
CA SER A 512 16.56 -13.92 24.56
C SER A 512 16.73 -12.48 24.08
N PHE A 513 15.63 -11.81 23.70
CA PHE A 513 15.67 -10.37 23.42
C PHE A 513 15.99 -9.56 24.69
N CYS A 514 15.28 -9.79 25.80
CA CYS A 514 15.50 -9.05 27.05
C CYS A 514 16.95 -9.11 27.53
N ASP A 515 17.64 -10.23 27.32
CA ASP A 515 19.06 -10.38 27.67
C ASP A 515 19.98 -9.37 26.97
N ARG A 516 19.58 -8.88 25.79
CA ARG A 516 20.33 -7.89 24.98
C ARG A 516 20.25 -6.48 25.58
N LEU A 517 19.26 -6.20 26.42
CA LEU A 517 19.01 -4.86 26.95
C LEU A 517 19.95 -4.54 28.13
N PRO A 518 20.27 -3.25 28.39
CA PRO A 518 20.98 -2.82 29.59
C PRO A 518 20.24 -3.19 30.89
N ASP A 519 20.96 -3.35 32.01
CA ASP A 519 20.42 -3.87 33.29
C ASP A 519 19.12 -3.21 33.78
N GLY A 520 18.98 -1.89 33.58
CA GLY A 520 17.76 -1.15 33.95
C GLY A 520 16.55 -1.61 33.14
N TRP A 521 16.70 -1.62 31.82
CA TRP A 521 15.66 -1.98 30.86
C TRP A 521 15.39 -3.48 30.77
N ARG A 522 16.40 -4.32 30.99
CA ARG A 522 16.25 -5.78 31.06
C ARG A 522 15.20 -6.20 32.09
N ARG A 523 15.17 -5.56 33.26
CA ARG A 523 14.16 -5.86 34.30
C ARG A 523 12.74 -5.48 33.86
N HIS A 524 12.58 -4.35 33.19
CA HIS A 524 11.31 -3.91 32.64
C HIS A 524 10.82 -4.88 31.56
N CYS A 525 11.71 -5.27 30.64
CA CYS A 525 11.43 -6.24 29.59
C CYS A 525 10.96 -7.59 30.15
N TYR A 526 11.66 -8.15 31.15
CA TYR A 526 11.20 -9.40 31.79
C TYR A 526 9.87 -9.27 32.51
N SER A 527 9.59 -8.09 33.10
CA SER A 527 8.31 -7.86 33.78
C SER A 527 7.15 -7.85 32.80
N ALA A 528 7.36 -7.34 31.59
CA ALA A 528 6.37 -7.33 30.50
C ALA A 528 6.06 -8.73 29.94
N ILE A 529 6.93 -9.74 30.14
CA ILE A 529 6.66 -11.13 29.74
C ILE A 529 5.70 -11.85 30.71
N LEU A 530 5.63 -11.38 31.96
CA LEU A 530 4.87 -12.03 33.03
C LEU A 530 3.43 -11.49 33.19
N LEU A 531 3.10 -10.44 32.44
CA LEU A 531 1.76 -9.86 32.29
C LEU A 531 1.11 -10.48 31.06
#